data_AF-A0A9N9KXP0-F1
#
_entry.id   AF-A0A9N9KXP0-F1
#
_cell.length_a   1.000
_cell.length_b   1.000
_cell.length_c   1.000
_cell.angle_alpha   90.00
_cell.angle_beta   90.00
_cell.angle_gamma   90.00
#
_symmetry.space_group_name_H-M   'P 1'
#
loop_
_entity.id
_entity.type
_entity.pdbx_description
1 polymer ?
#
loop_
_entity_poly.entity_id
_entity_poly.type
_entity_poly.pdbx_seq_one_letter_code
_entity_poly.pdbx_strand_id
1 'polypeptide(L)'
;MPRLNVTNICGRHSTYAPPAFELANHFSEWAGFSCNYESLPSRERRRSFIEAYLERRNEIFQGDGKDLVDLQMAVDKLMFEVDSWRGFPGFYWGLCALIQHASNSGEVDFDYHGYAQLRLAEYYAWKGEEDGSRVKSGIVMPLREKFWDAESSLG
;
A
#
# COMPACT_ATOMS: atom_id res chain seq x y z
N MET A 1 27.74 -9.55 -6.22
CA MET A 1 27.30 -8.33 -5.50
C MET A 1 27.04 -8.68 -4.04
N PRO A 2 27.41 -7.84 -3.05
CA PRO A 2 27.09 -8.11 -1.66
C PRO A 2 25.57 -8.02 -1.43
N ARG A 3 25.01 -8.95 -0.66
CA ARG A 3 23.61 -8.87 -0.22
C ARG A 3 23.50 -7.77 0.83
N LEU A 4 22.62 -6.80 0.60
CA LEU A 4 22.24 -5.82 1.62
C LEU A 4 21.35 -6.52 2.65
N ASN A 5 21.71 -6.41 3.93
CA ASN A 5 20.84 -6.85 5.02
C ASN A 5 19.86 -5.73 5.34
N VAL A 6 18.57 -6.00 5.19
CA VAL A 6 17.48 -5.08 5.51
C VAL A 6 16.81 -5.55 6.79
N THR A 7 16.65 -4.65 7.76
CA THR A 7 15.97 -4.91 9.04
C THR A 7 14.88 -3.88 9.25
N ASN A 8 13.66 -4.30 9.57
CA ASN A 8 12.58 -3.40 9.98
C ASN A 8 12.80 -2.99 11.45
N ILE A 9 12.85 -1.69 11.73
CA ILE A 9 13.25 -1.17 13.06
C ILE A 9 12.05 -0.69 13.89
N CYS A 10 10.86 -0.51 13.29
CA CYS A 10 9.71 0.10 13.97
C CYS A 10 8.46 -0.81 13.95
N GLY A 11 8.30 -1.66 14.97
CA GLY A 11 7.15 -2.55 15.14
C GLY A 11 5.98 -1.97 15.95
N ARG A 12 5.91 -0.64 16.13
CA ARG A 12 4.92 0.00 17.01
C ARG A 12 3.47 -0.27 16.58
N HIS A 13 3.25 -0.51 15.29
CA HIS A 13 1.95 -0.87 14.71
C HIS A 13 1.88 -2.35 14.28
N SER A 14 2.86 -3.17 14.69
CA SER A 14 2.86 -4.59 14.38
C SER A 14 1.74 -5.30 15.13
N THR A 15 0.74 -5.76 14.39
CA THR A 15 -0.36 -6.58 14.89
C THR A 15 -0.59 -7.75 13.95
N TYR A 16 -1.41 -8.72 14.34
CA TYR A 16 -1.86 -9.75 13.41
C TYR A 16 -2.75 -9.09 12.34
N ALA A 17 -2.25 -9.03 11.11
CA ALA A 17 -2.98 -8.48 9.98
C ALA A 17 -2.81 -9.38 8.74
N PRO A 18 -3.78 -9.38 7.81
CA PRO A 18 -3.62 -10.06 6.53
C PRO A 18 -2.35 -9.58 5.79
N PRO A 19 -1.56 -10.46 5.15
CA PRO A 19 -0.37 -10.05 4.39
C PRO A 19 -0.67 -8.98 3.34
N ALA A 20 -1.85 -9.06 2.72
CA ALA A 20 -2.30 -8.08 1.73
C ALA A 20 -2.44 -6.67 2.30
N PHE A 21 -2.87 -6.53 3.57
CA PHE A 21 -2.94 -5.23 4.23
C PHE A 21 -1.54 -4.63 4.44
N GLU A 22 -0.59 -5.41 4.95
CA GLU A 22 0.78 -4.95 5.17
C GLU A 22 1.47 -4.55 3.86
N LEU A 23 1.25 -5.32 2.79
CA LEU A 23 1.78 -5.01 1.46
C LEU A 23 1.12 -3.76 0.86
N ALA A 24 -0.20 -3.62 0.97
CA ALA A 24 -0.91 -2.42 0.53
C ALA A 24 -0.42 -1.18 1.29
N ASN A 25 -0.23 -1.29 2.60
CA ASN A 25 0.35 -0.23 3.41
C ASN A 25 1.78 0.08 2.96
N HIS A 26 2.65 -0.91 2.84
CA HIS A 26 4.03 -0.76 2.40
C HIS A 26 4.13 -0.01 1.06
N PHE A 27 3.32 -0.37 0.07
CA PHE A 27 3.31 0.33 -1.22
C PHE A 27 2.77 1.75 -1.12
N SER A 28 1.80 2.02 -0.22
CA SER A 28 1.28 3.36 -0.02
C SER A 28 2.30 4.34 0.59
N GLU A 29 3.27 3.83 1.35
CA GLU A 29 4.34 4.63 1.98
C GLU A 29 5.37 5.17 0.96
N TRP A 30 5.38 4.66 -0.27
CA TRP A 30 6.27 5.16 -1.32
C TRP A 30 5.98 6.62 -1.69
N ALA A 31 4.74 7.08 -1.46
CA ALA A 31 4.36 8.47 -1.64
C ALA A 31 4.97 9.39 -0.56
N GLY A 32 5.43 8.83 0.56
CA GLY A 32 5.98 9.56 1.70
C GLY A 32 4.98 10.53 2.35
N PHE A 33 5.46 11.31 3.32
CA PHE A 33 4.63 12.28 4.04
C PHE A 33 4.06 13.39 3.15
N SER A 34 4.73 13.70 2.03
CA SER A 34 4.25 14.68 1.05
C SER A 34 3.15 14.13 0.13
N CYS A 35 2.79 12.85 0.24
CA CYS A 35 1.81 12.18 -0.62
C CYS A 35 2.15 12.36 -2.13
N ASN A 36 3.43 12.23 -2.49
CA ASN A 36 3.86 12.28 -3.89
C ASN A 36 3.46 10.99 -4.62
N TYR A 37 2.28 10.98 -5.24
CA TYR A 37 1.73 9.79 -5.89
C TYR A 37 2.51 9.31 -7.11
N GLU A 38 3.35 10.16 -7.71
CA GLU A 38 4.24 9.76 -8.82
C GLU A 38 5.30 8.74 -8.37
N SER A 39 5.60 8.71 -7.06
CA SER A 39 6.52 7.75 -6.48
C SER A 39 5.90 6.39 -6.23
N LEU A 40 4.59 6.20 -6.43
CA LEU A 40 3.95 4.90 -6.18
C LEU A 40 4.57 3.83 -7.10
N PRO A 41 4.81 2.61 -6.58
CA PRO A 41 5.36 1.54 -7.40
C PRO A 41 4.32 1.15 -8.45
N SER A 42 4.72 1.02 -9.71
CA SER A 42 3.86 0.51 -10.78
C SER A 42 3.34 -0.90 -10.48
N ARG A 43 2.30 -1.33 -11.19
CA ARG A 43 1.73 -2.67 -11.03
C ARG A 43 2.75 -3.78 -11.24
N GLU A 44 3.63 -3.62 -12.23
CA GLU A 44 4.76 -4.53 -12.48
C GLU A 44 5.71 -4.60 -11.28
N ARG A 45 6.12 -3.45 -10.72
CA ARG A 45 7.02 -3.41 -9.56
C ARG A 45 6.40 -4.06 -8.33
N ARG A 46 5.10 -3.84 -8.08
CA ARG A 46 4.37 -4.50 -6.99
C ARG A 46 4.31 -6.02 -7.22
N ARG A 47 4.09 -6.46 -8.46
CA ARG A 47 4.10 -7.88 -8.83
C ARG A 47 5.45 -8.54 -8.57
N SER A 48 6.55 -7.94 -9.04
CA SER A 48 7.90 -8.47 -8.82
C SER A 48 8.24 -8.52 -7.33
N PHE A 49 7.81 -7.53 -6.54
CA PHE A 49 7.98 -7.55 -5.09
C PHE A 49 7.20 -8.71 -4.45
N ILE A 50 5.94 -8.91 -4.85
CA ILE A 50 5.08 -9.99 -4.33
C ILE A 50 5.61 -11.37 -4.69
N GLU A 51 6.13 -11.54 -5.90
CA GLU A 51 6.79 -12.78 -6.33
C GLU A 51 7.99 -13.10 -5.44
N ALA A 52 8.93 -12.16 -5.28
CA ALA A 52 10.09 -12.34 -4.40
C ALA A 52 9.68 -12.57 -2.92
N TYR A 53 8.62 -11.91 -2.46
CA TYR A 53 8.06 -12.13 -1.12
C TYR A 53 7.55 -13.57 -0.94
N LEU A 54 6.79 -14.09 -1.90
CA LEU A 54 6.23 -15.44 -1.84
C LEU A 54 7.30 -16.52 -1.97
N GLU A 55 8.28 -16.32 -2.87
CA GLU A 55 9.45 -17.20 -2.99
C GLU A 55 10.18 -17.28 -1.64
N ARG A 56 10.52 -16.13 -1.07
CA ARG A 56 11.25 -16.08 0.20
C ARG A 56 10.44 -16.67 1.36
N ARG A 57 9.14 -16.44 1.39
CA ARG A 57 8.23 -17.04 2.37
C ARG A 57 8.24 -18.56 2.25
N ASN A 58 8.15 -19.10 1.04
CA ASN A 58 8.15 -20.55 0.81
C ASN A 58 9.48 -21.18 1.25
N GLU A 59 10.62 -20.54 0.94
CA GLU A 59 11.94 -20.97 1.42
C GLU A 59 12.03 -21.07 2.95
N ILE A 60 11.45 -20.10 3.67
CA ILE A 60 11.53 -20.04 5.14
C ILE A 60 10.58 -21.05 5.81
N PHE A 61 9.36 -21.19 5.28
CA PHE A 61 8.27 -21.86 6.00
C PHE A 61 7.88 -23.25 5.47
N GLN A 62 8.24 -23.63 4.24
CA GLN A 62 7.76 -24.89 3.63
C GLN A 62 8.83 -25.99 3.51
N GLY A 63 10.12 -25.69 3.68
CA GLY A 63 11.20 -26.67 3.41
C GLY A 63 11.18 -27.18 1.97
N ASP A 64 12.00 -28.19 1.64
CA ASP A 64 12.20 -28.69 0.26
C ASP A 64 10.94 -29.33 -0.39
N GLY A 65 9.82 -29.39 0.32
CA GLY A 65 8.54 -29.91 -0.13
C GLY A 65 7.77 -28.89 -0.96
N LYS A 66 8.15 -28.73 -2.23
CA LYS A 66 7.43 -27.91 -3.21
C LYS A 66 6.08 -28.52 -3.57
N ASP A 67 5.02 -28.18 -2.84
CA ASP A 67 3.72 -28.01 -3.48
C ASP A 67 3.70 -26.60 -4.08
N LEU A 68 4.24 -26.49 -5.30
CA LEU A 68 4.03 -25.35 -6.19
C LEU A 68 2.53 -25.33 -6.55
N VAL A 69 1.65 -25.02 -5.59
CA VAL A 69 0.44 -24.29 -5.94
C VAL A 69 0.95 -23.12 -6.76
N ASP A 70 0.65 -23.15 -8.05
CA ASP A 70 1.29 -22.36 -9.11
C ASP A 70 1.70 -20.99 -8.56
N LEU A 71 3.01 -20.76 -8.39
CA LEU A 71 3.54 -19.52 -7.81
C LEU A 71 2.89 -18.33 -8.52
N GLN A 72 2.61 -18.48 -9.82
CA GLN A 72 1.94 -17.46 -10.60
C GLN A 72 0.51 -17.20 -10.12
N MET A 73 -0.26 -18.27 -9.87
CA MET A 73 -1.61 -18.18 -9.30
C MET A 73 -1.58 -17.59 -7.88
N ALA A 74 -0.58 -17.92 -7.07
CA ALA A 74 -0.41 -17.34 -5.74
C ALA A 74 -0.08 -15.84 -5.81
N VAL A 75 0.79 -15.43 -6.75
CA VAL A 75 1.10 -14.03 -7.03
C VAL A 75 -0.16 -13.30 -7.49
N ASP A 76 -0.93 -13.86 -8.43
CA ASP A 76 -2.16 -13.23 -8.94
C ASP A 76 -3.21 -13.06 -7.86
N LYS A 77 -3.40 -14.09 -7.03
CA LYS A 77 -4.30 -14.03 -5.88
C LYS A 77 -3.86 -12.92 -4.91
N LEU A 78 -2.59 -12.86 -4.54
CA LEU A 78 -2.10 -11.86 -3.59
C LEU A 78 -2.12 -10.45 -4.18
N MET A 79 -1.84 -10.29 -5.48
CA MET A 79 -2.02 -9.02 -6.20
C MET A 79 -3.46 -8.53 -6.12
N PHE A 80 -4.44 -9.41 -6.34
CA PHE A 80 -5.86 -9.08 -6.22
C PHE A 80 -6.23 -8.68 -4.78
N GLU A 81 -5.79 -9.46 -3.79
CA GLU A 81 -6.04 -9.14 -2.39
C GLU A 81 -5.42 -7.77 -2.02
N VAL A 82 -4.16 -7.51 -2.37
CA VAL A 82 -3.50 -6.22 -2.12
C VAL A 82 -4.27 -5.06 -2.74
N ASP A 83 -4.80 -5.26 -3.95
CA ASP A 83 -5.61 -4.27 -4.63
C ASP A 83 -6.90 -3.93 -3.86
N SER A 84 -7.59 -4.94 -3.30
CA SER A 84 -8.77 -4.74 -2.45
C SER A 84 -8.46 -3.99 -1.15
N TRP A 85 -7.22 -4.04 -0.66
CA TRP A 85 -6.81 -3.33 0.57
C TRP A 85 -6.24 -1.93 0.30
N ARG A 86 -6.08 -1.51 -0.96
CA ARG A 86 -5.30 -0.30 -1.32
C ARG A 86 -5.81 1.00 -0.71
N GLY A 87 -7.11 1.12 -0.40
CA GLY A 87 -7.67 2.32 0.22
C GLY A 87 -7.52 2.39 1.74
N PHE A 88 -7.28 1.25 2.40
CA PHE A 88 -7.25 1.18 3.86
C PHE A 88 -6.10 2.00 4.49
N PRO A 89 -4.87 2.03 3.94
CA PRO A 89 -3.80 2.88 4.47
C PRO A 89 -4.15 4.37 4.50
N GLY A 90 -4.95 4.84 3.56
CA GLY A 90 -5.47 6.21 3.55
C GLY A 90 -6.42 6.47 4.73
N PHE A 91 -7.34 5.53 4.99
CA PHE A 91 -8.25 5.61 6.13
C PHE A 91 -7.50 5.57 7.47
N TYR A 92 -6.63 4.58 7.65
CA TYR A 92 -5.89 4.36 8.89
C TYR A 92 -5.03 5.58 9.25
N TRP A 93 -4.15 6.00 8.34
CA TRP A 93 -3.26 7.13 8.61
C TRP A 93 -3.98 8.47 8.65
N GLY A 94 -5.07 8.63 7.89
CA GLY A 94 -5.92 9.81 7.96
C GLY A 94 -6.57 9.95 9.34
N LEU A 95 -7.11 8.87 9.90
CA LEU A 95 -7.69 8.87 11.24
C LEU A 95 -6.63 9.12 12.33
N CYS A 96 -5.48 8.46 12.25
CA CYS A 96 -4.37 8.69 13.17
C CYS A 96 -3.93 10.17 13.17
N ALA A 97 -3.83 10.77 11.99
CA ALA A 97 -3.46 12.17 11.84
C ALA A 97 -4.52 13.12 12.40
N LEU A 98 -5.82 12.84 12.24
CA LEU A 98 -6.88 13.61 12.90
C LEU A 98 -6.80 13.54 14.42
N ILE A 99 -6.61 12.35 14.98
CA ILE A 99 -6.47 12.16 16.43
C ILE A 99 -5.24 12.93 16.94
N GLN A 100 -4.13 12.85 16.19
CA GLN A 100 -2.90 13.52 16.55
C GLN A 100 -3.05 15.04 16.44
N HIS A 101 -3.75 15.56 15.42
CA HIS A 101 -4.10 16.99 15.32
C HIS A 101 -4.88 17.47 16.54
N ALA A 102 -5.88 16.69 16.99
CA ALA A 102 -6.70 17.02 18.14
C ALA A 102 -5.96 16.92 19.48
N SER A 103 -4.91 16.10 19.55
CA SER A 103 -4.16 15.82 20.79
C SER A 103 -2.78 16.47 20.83
N ASN A 104 -2.36 17.18 19.78
CA ASN A 104 -1.01 17.72 19.67
C ASN A 104 -0.78 18.84 20.69
N SER A 105 0.26 18.70 21.51
CA SER A 105 0.73 19.74 22.43
C SER A 105 1.63 20.79 21.76
N GLY A 106 2.00 20.59 20.48
CA GLY A 106 2.85 21.51 19.71
C GLY A 106 4.34 21.14 19.70
N GLU A 107 4.72 19.95 20.18
CA GLU A 107 6.11 19.50 20.22
C GLU A 107 6.66 19.05 18.85
N VAL A 108 5.76 18.67 17.94
CA VAL A 108 6.11 18.23 16.58
C VAL A 108 5.53 19.22 15.57
N ASP A 109 6.41 19.84 14.77
CA ASP A 109 6.06 20.71 13.65
C ASP A 109 5.68 19.86 12.42
N PHE A 110 4.41 19.43 12.38
CA PHE A 110 3.85 18.64 11.30
C PHE A 110 2.39 19.03 11.05
N ASP A 111 2.01 19.22 9.78
CA ASP A 111 0.63 19.53 9.38
C ASP A 111 -0.24 18.25 9.40
N TYR A 112 -0.65 17.86 10.61
CA TYR A 112 -1.52 16.71 10.82
C TYR A 112 -2.88 16.85 10.14
N HIS A 113 -3.43 18.07 10.07
CA HIS A 113 -4.74 18.30 9.48
C HIS A 113 -4.69 18.17 7.95
N GLY A 114 -3.72 18.83 7.29
CA GLY A 114 -3.53 18.69 5.85
C GLY A 114 -3.17 17.25 5.46
N TYR A 115 -2.30 16.59 6.22
CA TYR A 115 -1.98 15.18 6.00
C TYR A 115 -3.22 14.28 6.15
N ALA A 116 -4.05 14.51 7.17
CA ALA A 116 -5.30 13.77 7.36
C ALA A 116 -6.25 13.90 6.15
N GLN A 117 -6.41 15.12 5.63
CA GLN A 117 -7.25 15.38 4.47
C GLN A 117 -6.77 14.61 3.23
N LEU A 118 -5.47 14.64 2.96
CA LEU A 118 -4.86 13.91 1.85
C LEU A 118 -5.12 12.40 1.99
N ARG A 119 -4.77 11.82 3.15
CA ARG A 119 -4.91 10.37 3.39
C ARG A 119 -6.37 9.89 3.35
N LEU A 120 -7.31 10.65 3.92
CA LEU A 120 -8.74 10.31 3.83
C LEU A 120 -9.26 10.42 2.39
N ALA A 121 -8.78 11.39 1.60
CA ALA A 121 -9.13 11.49 0.19
C ALA A 121 -8.70 10.25 -0.61
N GLU A 122 -7.57 9.61 -0.26
CA GLU A 122 -7.15 8.33 -0.85
C GLU A 122 -8.17 7.21 -0.61
N TYR A 123 -8.69 7.13 0.62
CA TYR A 123 -9.70 6.12 0.96
C TYR A 123 -10.99 6.33 0.16
N TYR A 124 -11.47 7.57 0.05
CA TYR A 124 -12.68 7.86 -0.71
C TYR A 124 -12.47 7.71 -2.22
N ALA A 125 -11.28 8.01 -2.74
CA ALA A 125 -10.91 7.76 -4.12
C ALA A 125 -11.02 6.26 -4.44
N TRP A 126 -10.33 5.42 -3.66
CA TRP A 126 -10.41 3.97 -3.77
C TRP A 126 -11.85 3.46 -3.69
N LYS A 127 -12.60 3.91 -2.68
CA LYS A 127 -14.00 3.51 -2.49
C LYS A 127 -14.86 3.84 -3.72
N GLY A 128 -14.63 5.01 -4.32
CA GLY A 128 -15.35 5.45 -5.52
C GLY A 128 -15.00 4.66 -6.78
N GLU A 129 -13.80 4.11 -6.89
CA GLU A 129 -13.45 3.11 -7.91
C GLU A 129 -14.17 1.79 -7.64
N GLU A 130 -14.12 1.31 -6.40
CA GLU A 130 -14.64 0.00 -5.98
C GLU A 130 -16.17 -0.10 -6.12
N ASP A 131 -16.92 0.91 -5.69
CA ASP A 131 -18.39 0.93 -5.77
C ASP A 131 -18.95 1.54 -7.08
N GLY A 132 -18.04 1.99 -7.95
CA GLY A 132 -18.34 2.62 -9.24
C GLY A 132 -19.01 4.01 -9.13
N SER A 133 -19.12 4.59 -7.92
CA SER A 133 -19.74 5.91 -7.72
C SER A 133 -18.95 7.02 -8.39
N ARG A 134 -17.63 6.90 -8.53
CA ARG A 134 -16.80 7.89 -9.24
C ARG A 134 -17.21 8.00 -10.70
N VAL A 135 -17.28 6.87 -11.40
CA VAL A 135 -17.65 6.81 -12.82
C VAL A 135 -19.07 7.35 -13.01
N LYS A 136 -20.03 6.94 -12.16
CA LYS A 136 -21.42 7.44 -12.20
C LYS A 136 -21.51 8.96 -12.00
N SER A 137 -20.61 9.52 -11.20
CA SER A 137 -20.58 10.95 -10.91
C SER A 137 -19.79 11.77 -11.95
N GLY A 138 -19.21 11.13 -12.98
CA GLY A 138 -18.41 11.80 -14.00
C GLY A 138 -17.09 12.39 -13.46
N ILE A 139 -16.64 11.93 -12.29
CA ILE A 139 -15.40 12.42 -11.66
C ILE A 139 -14.19 11.80 -12.36
N VAL A 140 -13.23 12.63 -12.74
CA VAL A 140 -11.97 12.19 -13.33
C VAL A 140 -11.21 11.32 -12.31
N MET A 141 -10.60 10.23 -12.79
CA MET A 141 -9.81 9.34 -11.95
C MET A 141 -8.73 10.12 -11.17
N PRO A 142 -8.69 10.02 -9.83
CA PRO A 142 -7.70 10.70 -9.00
C PRO A 142 -6.26 10.29 -9.37
N LEU A 143 -5.31 11.19 -9.15
CA LEU A 143 -3.90 10.97 -9.52
C LEU A 143 -3.33 9.69 -8.89
N ARG A 144 -3.63 9.47 -7.60
CA ARG A 144 -3.26 8.26 -6.89
C ARG A 144 -3.75 7.00 -7.59
N GLU A 145 -5.03 6.92 -7.94
CA GLU A 145 -5.61 5.73 -8.59
C GLU A 145 -5.00 5.53 -9.99
N LYS A 146 -4.72 6.61 -10.73
CA LYS A 146 -3.98 6.52 -12.00
C LYS A 146 -2.60 5.89 -11.84
N PHE A 147 -1.81 6.35 -10.86
CA PHE A 147 -0.48 5.80 -10.61
C PHE A 147 -0.52 4.41 -9.98
N TRP A 148 -1.55 4.12 -9.20
CA TRP A 148 -1.78 2.78 -8.71
C TRP A 148 -2.02 1.82 -9.87
N ASP A 149 -2.91 2.16 -10.81
CA ASP A 149 -3.26 1.31 -11.95
C ASP A 149 -2.23 1.34 -13.09
N ALA A 150 -1.23 2.21 -13.01
CA ALA A 150 -0.21 2.32 -14.05
C ALA A 150 0.60 1.01 -14.20
N GLU A 151 0.55 0.44 -15.40
CA GLU A 151 1.61 -0.43 -15.90
C GLU A 151 2.89 0.42 -16.03
N SER A 152 4.05 -0.22 -15.83
CA SER A 152 5.38 0.43 -15.75
C SER A 152 5.47 1.70 -16.60
N SER A 153 5.79 2.82 -15.94
CA SER A 153 6.04 4.08 -16.61
C SER A 153 7.04 3.83 -17.73
N LEU A 154 6.64 4.11 -18.97
CA LEU A 154 7.56 4.17 -20.11
C LEU A 154 8.74 5.05 -19.71
N GLY A 155 9.93 4.43 -19.60
CA GLY A 155 11.26 5.03 -19.73
C GLY A 155 11.57 6.25 -18.88
#